data_AF-A0A2E2UW19-F1
#
_entry.id   AF-A0A2E2UW19-F1
#
_cell.length_a   1.000
_cell.length_b   1.000
_cell.length_c   1.000
_cell.angle_alpha   90.00
_cell.angle_beta   90.00
_cell.angle_gamma   90.00
#
_symmetry.space_group_name_H-M   'P 1'
#
loop_
_entity.id
_entity.type
_entity.pdbx_description
1 polymer ?
#
loop_
_entity_poly.entity_id
_entity_poly.type
_entity_poly.pdbx_seq_one_letter_code
_entity_poly.pdbx_strand_id
1 'polypeptide(L)'
;MNIGYACINVTLSDKKPKVTTNRTMVKNTFKKKGLDYASSLSLQNCNDLISILNWNIQHKIKFFRLSSSFFPWASEYNLRDLHNYNEIKAVLSEAGTIAKKNGLRLTAHPGPFNVLVSPKDHVVKNTIIDLTLHGEMFDMLGLTRTPFNKINIHCNGVYGDKITAMNRFCKNFKKLPNSVKSRLTIENDDKSSMYSVKDLMYIHQKIGIPIVFDYHHHKFCNGGLSEKEALKLAVSTWPKNITPIVHYSESKSIHELNECIKPQAHSDFINKLPNTYGLELDIMIEAKAKELSILPFLESQ
;
A
#
# COMPACT_ATOMS: atom_id res chain seq x y z
N MET A 1 5.67 -12.31 14.02
CA MET A 1 5.93 -11.84 12.65
C MET A 1 4.73 -12.19 11.81
N ASN A 2 4.01 -11.21 11.24
CA ASN A 2 2.94 -11.51 10.29
C ASN A 2 3.44 -11.36 8.85
N ILE A 3 3.00 -12.25 7.96
CA ILE A 3 3.27 -12.16 6.53
C ILE A 3 1.94 -11.84 5.83
N GLY A 4 1.99 -10.94 4.85
CA GLY A 4 0.83 -10.48 4.11
C GLY A 4 1.05 -10.41 2.61
N TYR A 5 -0.04 -10.27 1.87
CA TYR A 5 -0.03 -10.10 0.42
C TYR A 5 -0.89 -8.89 0.00
N ALA A 6 -0.78 -8.51 -1.27
CA ALA A 6 -1.33 -7.25 -1.78
C ALA A 6 -2.48 -7.38 -2.78
N CYS A 7 -3.56 -6.66 -2.47
CA CYS A 7 -4.68 -6.25 -3.32
C CYS A 7 -5.64 -7.34 -3.78
N ILE A 8 -5.13 -8.44 -4.34
CA ILE A 8 -5.92 -9.48 -5.00
C ILE A 8 -5.64 -10.80 -4.30
N ASN A 9 -6.71 -11.53 -4.00
CA ASN A 9 -6.63 -12.96 -3.72
C ASN A 9 -6.89 -13.71 -5.03
N VAL A 10 -5.88 -14.39 -5.58
CA VAL A 10 -5.93 -15.06 -6.89
C VAL A 10 -6.90 -16.23 -6.85
N THR A 11 -6.82 -17.05 -5.80
CA THR A 11 -7.70 -18.21 -5.54
C THR A 11 -9.18 -17.83 -5.56
N LEU A 12 -9.53 -16.72 -4.90
CA LEU A 12 -10.90 -16.19 -4.88
C LEU A 12 -11.28 -15.48 -6.18
N SER A 13 -10.31 -14.89 -6.88
CA SER A 13 -10.53 -14.21 -8.17
C SER A 13 -10.86 -15.19 -9.31
N ASP A 14 -10.45 -16.45 -9.19
CA ASP A 14 -10.70 -17.51 -10.18
C ASP A 14 -12.06 -18.20 -9.99
N LYS A 15 -12.78 -17.92 -8.90
CA LYS A 15 -14.13 -18.44 -8.65
C LYS A 15 -15.18 -17.85 -9.59
N LYS A 16 -16.32 -18.53 -9.70
CA LYS A 16 -17.53 -18.06 -10.38
C LYS A 16 -18.70 -18.08 -9.39
N PRO A 17 -19.24 -16.93 -8.97
CA PRO A 17 -18.84 -15.57 -9.35
C PRO A 17 -17.45 -15.19 -8.81
N LYS A 18 -16.76 -14.29 -9.54
CA LYS A 18 -15.43 -13.78 -9.18
C LYS A 18 -15.52 -12.92 -7.92
N VAL A 19 -14.61 -13.15 -6.97
CA VAL A 19 -14.45 -12.32 -5.76
C VAL A 19 -13.21 -11.43 -5.91
N THR A 20 -13.38 -10.11 -5.91
CA THR A 20 -12.30 -9.13 -6.10
C THR A 20 -12.68 -7.74 -5.57
N THR A 21 -11.68 -6.94 -5.18
CA THR A 21 -11.89 -5.54 -4.74
C THR A 21 -11.45 -4.53 -5.81
N ASN A 22 -11.30 -4.98 -7.06
CA ASN A 22 -10.70 -4.22 -8.16
C ASN A 22 -11.65 -4.03 -9.34
N ARG A 23 -12.96 -4.20 -9.15
CA ARG A 23 -13.91 -3.89 -10.23
C ARG A 23 -13.80 -2.41 -10.53
N THR A 24 -13.61 -2.10 -11.80
CA THR A 24 -13.48 -0.72 -12.30
C THR A 24 -14.20 -0.59 -13.64
N MET A 25 -14.18 0.60 -14.20
CA MET A 25 -14.74 0.88 -15.52
C MET A 25 -13.82 1.81 -16.31
N VAL A 26 -13.93 1.78 -17.64
CA VAL A 26 -13.20 2.74 -18.49
C VAL A 26 -13.91 4.10 -18.53
N LYS A 27 -13.18 5.16 -18.93
CA LYS A 27 -13.69 6.55 -18.95
C LYS A 27 -14.98 6.70 -19.75
N ASN A 28 -15.08 6.01 -20.89
CA ASN A 28 -16.29 6.04 -21.72
C ASN A 28 -17.51 5.48 -20.98
N THR A 29 -17.34 4.38 -20.25
CA THR A 29 -18.40 3.78 -19.44
C THR A 29 -18.79 4.69 -18.29
N PHE A 30 -17.83 5.32 -17.61
CA PHE A 30 -18.12 6.30 -16.56
C PHE A 30 -18.94 7.48 -17.10
N LYS A 31 -18.56 8.05 -18.25
CA LYS A 31 -19.34 9.13 -18.88
C LYS A 31 -20.77 8.71 -19.26
N LYS A 32 -20.98 7.44 -19.63
CA LYS A 32 -22.30 6.93 -20.07
C LYS A 32 -23.19 6.49 -18.91
N LYS A 33 -22.63 5.80 -17.92
CA LYS A 33 -23.37 5.18 -16.81
C LYS A 33 -23.28 5.96 -15.48
N GLY A 34 -22.36 6.91 -15.39
CA GLY A 34 -22.25 7.83 -14.27
C GLY A 34 -22.00 7.17 -12.92
N LEU A 35 -22.46 7.87 -11.88
CA LEU A 35 -22.28 7.50 -10.47
C LEU A 35 -23.05 6.24 -10.09
N ASP A 36 -24.17 5.92 -10.73
CA ASP A 36 -24.96 4.73 -10.39
C ASP A 36 -24.15 3.44 -10.62
N TYR A 37 -23.45 3.36 -11.75
CA TYR A 37 -22.60 2.20 -12.02
C TYR A 37 -21.33 2.22 -11.16
N ALA A 38 -20.76 3.39 -10.89
CA ALA A 38 -19.63 3.51 -9.96
C ALA A 38 -20.01 3.03 -8.55
N SER A 39 -21.20 3.41 -8.09
CA SER A 39 -21.80 3.01 -6.82
C SER A 39 -21.98 1.49 -6.75
N SER A 40 -22.60 0.90 -7.77
CA SER A 40 -22.81 -0.56 -7.83
C SER A 40 -21.50 -1.36 -7.81
N LEU A 41 -20.48 -0.94 -8.58
CA LEU A 41 -19.17 -1.60 -8.56
C LEU A 41 -18.44 -1.42 -7.22
N SER A 42 -18.55 -0.22 -6.62
CA SER A 42 -17.95 0.08 -5.32
C SER A 42 -18.55 -0.79 -4.21
N LEU A 43 -19.88 -0.92 -4.18
CA LEU A 43 -20.57 -1.79 -3.24
C LEU A 43 -20.15 -3.27 -3.41
N GLN A 44 -20.05 -3.77 -4.65
CA GLN A 44 -19.55 -5.12 -4.92
C GLN A 44 -18.12 -5.32 -4.43
N ASN A 45 -17.23 -4.35 -4.64
CA ASN A 45 -15.86 -4.39 -4.11
C ASN A 45 -15.84 -4.41 -2.57
N CYS A 46 -16.72 -3.65 -1.92
CA CYS A 46 -16.83 -3.64 -0.44
C CYS A 46 -17.34 -4.98 0.10
N ASN A 47 -18.34 -5.59 -0.54
CA ASN A 47 -18.85 -6.91 -0.15
C ASN A 47 -17.78 -8.00 -0.31
N ASP A 48 -17.02 -7.97 -1.41
CA ASP A 48 -15.96 -8.94 -1.65
C ASP A 48 -14.77 -8.80 -0.70
N LEU A 49 -14.55 -7.61 -0.12
CA LEU A 49 -13.57 -7.45 0.93
C LEU A 49 -13.89 -8.36 2.12
N ILE A 50 -15.15 -8.48 2.55
CA ILE A 50 -15.53 -9.38 3.64
C ILE A 50 -15.16 -10.82 3.32
N SER A 51 -15.44 -11.28 2.08
CA SER A 51 -15.07 -12.61 1.61
C SER A 51 -13.56 -12.85 1.66
N ILE A 52 -12.75 -11.86 1.25
CA ILE A 52 -11.29 -11.93 1.31
C ILE A 52 -10.78 -11.95 2.76
N LEU A 53 -11.33 -11.10 3.64
CA LEU A 53 -10.94 -11.08 5.05
C LEU A 53 -11.26 -12.42 5.74
N ASN A 54 -12.42 -13.00 5.48
CA ASN A 54 -12.79 -14.31 6.01
C ASN A 54 -11.86 -15.43 5.50
N TRP A 55 -11.50 -15.39 4.21
CA TRP A 55 -10.53 -16.33 3.66
C TRP A 55 -9.16 -16.17 4.32
N ASN A 56 -8.70 -14.93 4.52
CA ASN A 56 -7.44 -14.65 5.22
C ASN A 56 -7.46 -15.20 6.65
N ILE A 57 -8.57 -15.04 7.37
CA ILE A 57 -8.75 -15.59 8.72
C ILE A 57 -8.62 -17.11 8.71
N GLN A 58 -9.29 -17.79 7.76
CA GLN A 58 -9.23 -19.25 7.60
C GLN A 58 -7.81 -19.76 7.32
N HIS A 59 -7.01 -18.98 6.58
CA HIS A 59 -5.64 -19.32 6.21
C HIS A 59 -4.59 -18.68 7.13
N LYS A 60 -5.01 -18.17 8.31
CA LYS A 60 -4.14 -17.54 9.31
C LYS A 60 -3.33 -16.33 8.79
N ILE A 61 -3.78 -15.67 7.73
CA ILE A 61 -3.16 -14.46 7.20
C ILE A 61 -3.66 -13.25 7.97
N LYS A 62 -2.77 -12.61 8.73
CA LYS A 62 -3.10 -11.45 9.57
C LYS A 62 -2.72 -10.11 8.95
N PHE A 63 -2.07 -10.08 7.80
CA PHE A 63 -1.64 -8.84 7.16
C PHE A 63 -2.13 -8.78 5.71
N PHE A 64 -2.83 -7.70 5.35
CA PHE A 64 -3.37 -7.53 4.00
C PHE A 64 -3.31 -6.08 3.55
N ARG A 65 -2.83 -5.87 2.31
CA ARG A 65 -2.88 -4.56 1.66
C ARG A 65 -4.12 -4.47 0.79
N LEU A 66 -4.99 -3.53 1.12
CA LEU A 66 -6.18 -3.21 0.35
C LEU A 66 -5.80 -2.63 -1.01
N SER A 67 -6.63 -2.90 -2.01
CA SER A 67 -6.53 -2.27 -3.32
C SER A 67 -6.81 -0.77 -3.27
N SER A 68 -6.23 -0.01 -4.20
CA SER A 68 -6.59 1.38 -4.45
C SER A 68 -7.75 1.54 -5.43
N SER A 69 -8.30 0.45 -5.96
CA SER A 69 -9.36 0.47 -6.98
C SER A 69 -10.76 0.16 -6.44
N PHE A 70 -10.99 0.30 -5.13
CA PHE A 70 -12.29 0.05 -4.51
C PHE A 70 -13.40 0.93 -5.10
N PHE A 71 -13.08 2.20 -5.35
CA PHE A 71 -14.00 3.22 -5.84
C PHE A 71 -13.57 3.67 -7.24
N PRO A 72 -14.22 3.18 -8.32
CA PRO A 72 -13.83 3.53 -9.69
C PRO A 72 -14.02 5.02 -9.94
N TRP A 73 -12.99 5.69 -10.48
CA TRP A 73 -13.02 7.13 -10.80
C TRP A 73 -13.27 8.05 -9.58
N ALA A 74 -12.94 7.61 -8.37
CA ALA A 74 -13.23 8.37 -7.15
C ALA A 74 -12.59 9.77 -7.08
N SER A 75 -11.59 10.08 -7.91
CA SER A 75 -11.08 11.45 -8.06
C SER A 75 -12.07 12.42 -8.72
N GLU A 76 -13.13 11.92 -9.35
CA GLU A 76 -14.08 12.70 -10.13
C GLU A 76 -15.38 13.03 -9.36
N TYR A 77 -15.56 12.54 -8.13
CA TYR A 77 -16.78 12.73 -7.33
C TYR A 77 -16.51 12.59 -5.82
N ASN A 78 -17.45 13.02 -4.97
CA ASN A 78 -17.36 12.74 -3.54
C ASN A 78 -17.98 11.38 -3.25
N LEU A 79 -17.39 10.58 -2.36
CA LEU A 79 -17.94 9.25 -2.03
C LEU A 79 -19.40 9.32 -1.52
N ARG A 80 -19.78 10.44 -0.90
CA ARG A 80 -21.15 10.72 -0.42
C ARG A 80 -22.17 10.90 -1.55
N ASP A 81 -21.72 11.17 -2.77
CA ASP A 81 -22.58 11.33 -3.95
C ASP A 81 -22.96 9.96 -4.54
N LEU A 82 -22.36 8.85 -4.07
CA LEU A 82 -22.72 7.50 -4.50
C LEU A 82 -24.10 7.11 -3.96
N HIS A 83 -24.96 6.58 -4.84
CA HIS A 83 -26.31 6.13 -4.48
C HIS A 83 -26.33 5.14 -3.31
N ASN A 84 -25.37 4.21 -3.27
CA ASN A 84 -25.22 3.20 -2.21
C ASN A 84 -24.29 3.65 -1.08
N TYR A 85 -24.01 4.96 -0.90
CA TYR A 85 -23.04 5.43 0.09
C TYR A 85 -23.29 4.88 1.51
N ASN A 86 -24.54 4.90 1.98
CA ASN A 86 -24.89 4.40 3.31
C ASN A 86 -24.64 2.89 3.45
N GLU A 87 -24.96 2.12 2.42
CA GLU A 87 -24.73 0.67 2.38
C GLU A 87 -23.24 0.35 2.31
N ILE A 88 -22.49 1.03 1.45
CA ILE A 88 -21.02 0.96 1.37
C ILE A 88 -20.40 1.23 2.74
N LYS A 89 -20.85 2.28 3.43
CA LYS A 89 -20.36 2.63 4.76
C LYS A 89 -20.66 1.52 5.79
N ALA A 90 -21.86 0.94 5.75
CA ALA A 90 -22.23 -0.17 6.62
C ALA A 90 -21.36 -1.41 6.38
N VAL A 91 -21.19 -1.81 5.11
CA VAL A 91 -20.37 -2.97 4.72
C VAL A 91 -18.91 -2.77 5.08
N LEU A 92 -18.34 -1.58 4.85
CA LEU A 92 -16.97 -1.28 5.27
C LEU A 92 -16.84 -1.30 6.81
N SER A 93 -17.82 -0.78 7.54
CA SER A 93 -17.80 -0.84 9.01
C SER A 93 -17.83 -2.28 9.52
N GLU A 94 -18.59 -3.16 8.87
CA GLU A 94 -18.60 -4.61 9.14
C GLU A 94 -17.22 -5.24 8.84
N ALA A 95 -16.66 -5.01 7.65
CA ALA A 95 -15.34 -5.50 7.27
C ALA A 95 -14.25 -5.06 8.27
N GLY A 96 -14.32 -3.79 8.72
CA GLY A 96 -13.48 -3.24 9.76
C GLY A 96 -13.60 -3.95 11.10
N THR A 97 -14.83 -4.26 11.52
CA THR A 97 -15.13 -5.00 12.74
C THR A 97 -14.56 -6.42 12.66
N ILE A 98 -14.74 -7.11 11.53
CA ILE A 98 -14.16 -8.43 11.27
C ILE A 98 -12.64 -8.37 11.37
N ALA A 99 -12.01 -7.39 10.72
CA ALA A 99 -10.56 -7.23 10.75
C ALA A 99 -10.04 -7.03 12.17
N LYS A 100 -10.64 -6.10 12.94
CA LYS A 100 -10.25 -5.80 14.31
C LYS A 100 -10.43 -7.00 15.25
N LYS A 101 -11.59 -7.67 15.19
CA LYS A 101 -11.90 -8.83 16.03
C LYS A 101 -10.91 -9.98 15.82
N ASN A 102 -10.39 -10.12 14.61
CA ASN A 102 -9.48 -11.20 14.24
C ASN A 102 -8.01 -10.78 14.20
N GLY A 103 -7.67 -9.56 14.61
CA GLY A 103 -6.29 -9.07 14.65
C GLY A 103 -5.66 -8.87 13.27
N LEU A 104 -6.45 -8.54 12.23
CA LEU A 104 -5.92 -8.23 10.91
C LEU A 104 -5.37 -6.80 10.86
N ARG A 105 -4.17 -6.67 10.30
CA ARG A 105 -3.55 -5.40 9.94
C ARG A 105 -3.89 -5.07 8.50
N LEU A 106 -4.64 -4.00 8.28
CA LEU A 106 -5.03 -3.52 6.95
C LEU A 106 -4.24 -2.26 6.60
N THR A 107 -3.69 -2.22 5.38
CA THR A 107 -2.88 -1.10 4.86
C THR A 107 -3.21 -0.79 3.41
N ALA A 108 -2.69 0.31 2.87
CA ALA A 108 -2.84 0.68 1.48
C ALA A 108 -1.50 1.16 0.90
N HIS A 109 -1.35 1.04 -0.41
CA HIS A 109 -0.26 1.66 -1.15
C HIS A 109 -0.82 2.28 -2.43
N PRO A 110 -1.28 3.54 -2.36
CA PRO A 110 -1.73 4.30 -3.52
C PRO A 110 -0.66 4.32 -4.61
N GLY A 111 -1.10 4.28 -5.87
CA GLY A 111 -0.22 4.08 -7.03
C GLY A 111 0.80 5.21 -7.26
N PRO A 112 1.72 5.04 -8.23
CA PRO A 112 2.89 5.90 -8.43
C PRO A 112 2.55 7.35 -8.87
N PHE A 113 1.29 7.65 -9.16
CA PHE A 113 0.81 8.99 -9.50
C PHE A 113 0.69 9.90 -8.27
N ASN A 114 0.78 9.34 -7.06
CA ASN A 114 0.81 10.08 -5.81
C ASN A 114 2.22 10.64 -5.55
N VAL A 115 2.47 11.88 -5.96
CA VAL A 115 3.80 12.49 -5.98
C VAL A 115 3.80 13.83 -5.23
N LEU A 116 3.95 13.76 -3.90
CA LEU A 116 3.99 14.96 -3.04
C LEU A 116 5.21 15.85 -3.28
N VAL A 117 6.28 15.34 -3.90
CA VAL A 117 7.48 16.13 -4.23
C VAL A 117 7.36 16.89 -5.55
N SER A 118 6.25 16.72 -6.28
CA SER A 118 6.03 17.36 -7.58
C SER A 118 6.08 18.89 -7.47
N PRO A 119 6.75 19.58 -8.41
CA PRO A 119 6.70 21.03 -8.52
C PRO A 119 5.40 21.52 -9.19
N LYS A 120 4.60 20.60 -9.77
CA LYS A 120 3.35 20.93 -10.47
C LYS A 120 2.17 20.86 -9.51
N ASP A 121 1.51 21.99 -9.26
CA ASP A 121 0.40 22.09 -8.30
C ASP A 121 -0.76 21.13 -8.59
N HIS A 122 -1.12 20.91 -9.85
CA HIS A 122 -2.20 19.98 -10.19
C HIS A 122 -1.87 18.52 -9.82
N VAL A 123 -0.60 18.10 -9.91
CA VAL A 123 -0.17 16.75 -9.49
C VAL A 123 -0.30 16.61 -7.97
N VAL A 124 0.11 17.64 -7.23
CA VAL A 124 -0.02 17.68 -5.77
C VAL A 124 -1.50 17.67 -5.36
N LYS A 125 -2.35 18.46 -6.03
CA LYS A 125 -3.80 18.48 -5.78
C LYS A 125 -4.42 17.10 -5.98
N ASN A 126 -4.10 16.43 -7.10
CA ASN A 126 -4.60 15.09 -7.39
C ASN A 126 -4.10 14.06 -6.35
N THR A 127 -2.84 14.17 -5.94
CA THR A 127 -2.28 13.34 -4.86
C THR A 127 -3.04 13.54 -3.55
N ILE A 128 -3.33 14.79 -3.17
CA ILE A 128 -4.09 15.08 -1.94
C ILE A 128 -5.51 14.47 -2.03
N ILE A 129 -6.18 14.57 -3.17
CA ILE A 129 -7.50 13.98 -3.40
C ILE A 129 -7.44 12.46 -3.23
N ASP A 130 -6.54 11.78 -3.94
CA ASP A 130 -6.43 10.31 -3.90
C ASP A 130 -6.07 9.79 -2.50
N LEU A 131 -5.12 10.44 -1.81
CA LEU A 131 -4.79 10.08 -0.44
C LEU A 131 -5.95 10.34 0.53
N THR A 132 -6.70 11.43 0.34
CA THR A 132 -7.88 11.74 1.16
C THR A 132 -8.94 10.65 1.04
N LEU A 133 -9.18 10.14 -0.17
CA LEU A 133 -10.11 9.02 -0.41
C LEU A 133 -9.69 7.74 0.33
N HIS A 134 -8.38 7.42 0.34
CA HIS A 134 -7.87 6.30 1.15
C HIS A 134 -8.08 6.55 2.66
N GLY A 135 -7.87 7.78 3.13
CA GLY A 135 -8.14 8.17 4.51
C GLY A 135 -9.62 8.03 4.89
N GLU A 136 -10.53 8.46 4.02
CA GLU A 136 -11.98 8.32 4.20
C GLU A 136 -12.43 6.86 4.23
N MET A 137 -11.91 6.03 3.32
CA MET A 137 -12.16 4.59 3.31
C MET A 137 -11.70 3.94 4.62
N PHE A 138 -10.52 4.30 5.12
CA PHE A 138 -9.97 3.75 6.37
C PHE A 138 -10.80 4.19 7.58
N ASP A 139 -11.34 5.40 7.57
CA ASP A 139 -12.25 5.87 8.60
C ASP A 139 -13.61 5.14 8.53
N MET A 140 -14.13 4.82 7.34
CA MET A 140 -15.34 3.99 7.18
C MET A 140 -15.14 2.54 7.66
N LEU A 141 -13.95 1.99 7.44
CA LEU A 141 -13.51 0.70 8.03
C LEU A 141 -13.28 0.78 9.54
N GLY A 142 -13.37 1.95 10.18
CA GLY A 142 -13.08 2.11 11.61
C GLY A 142 -11.63 1.78 11.99
N LEU A 143 -10.68 1.91 11.06
CA LEU A 143 -9.27 1.62 11.30
C LEU A 143 -8.59 2.73 12.10
N THR A 144 -7.56 2.38 12.86
CA THR A 144 -6.85 3.35 13.70
C THR A 144 -6.18 4.44 12.86
N ARG A 145 -6.15 5.66 13.39
CA ARG A 145 -5.40 6.80 12.83
C ARG A 145 -3.95 6.76 13.30
N THR A 146 -3.24 5.69 12.93
CA THR A 146 -1.82 5.48 13.28
C THR A 146 -1.10 4.77 12.13
N PRO A 147 0.26 4.75 12.11
CA PRO A 147 1.02 3.95 11.15
C PRO A 147 0.77 2.43 11.24
N PHE A 148 0.05 1.93 12.26
CA PHE A 148 -0.43 0.54 12.26
C PHE A 148 -1.28 0.27 11.01
N ASN A 149 -2.17 1.19 10.64
CA ASN A 149 -2.96 1.15 9.41
C ASN A 149 -2.37 2.12 8.38
N LYS A 150 -1.14 1.86 7.96
CA LYS A 150 -0.41 2.79 7.08
C LYS A 150 -1.04 2.99 5.70
N ILE A 151 -0.87 4.19 5.18
CA ILE A 151 -1.01 4.53 3.77
C ILE A 151 0.40 4.81 3.27
N ASN A 152 0.92 3.96 2.40
CA ASN A 152 2.31 4.03 1.94
C ASN A 152 2.44 4.71 0.59
N ILE A 153 3.44 5.57 0.42
CA ILE A 153 3.77 6.13 -0.89
C ILE A 153 5.29 6.21 -1.08
N HIS A 154 5.72 6.29 -2.34
CA HIS A 154 7.07 6.70 -2.67
C HIS A 154 7.18 8.23 -2.74
N CYS A 155 8.40 8.74 -2.58
CA CYS A 155 8.70 10.12 -2.94
C CYS A 155 8.69 10.30 -4.47
N ASN A 156 9.13 9.28 -5.22
CA ASN A 156 9.23 9.29 -6.68
C ASN A 156 10.21 10.35 -7.22
N GLY A 157 9.74 11.39 -7.92
CA GLY A 157 10.61 12.27 -8.72
C GLY A 157 11.63 13.07 -7.92
N VAL A 158 12.86 13.20 -8.42
CA VAL A 158 13.88 14.10 -7.83
C VAL A 158 13.82 15.52 -8.37
N TYR A 159 13.31 15.70 -9.59
CA TYR A 159 13.14 17.02 -10.22
C TYR A 159 14.42 17.90 -10.15
N GLY A 160 15.57 17.29 -10.45
CA GLY A 160 16.89 17.94 -10.47
C GLY A 160 17.65 17.93 -9.14
N ASP A 161 16.97 18.15 -8.01
CA ASP A 161 17.61 18.22 -6.70
C ASP A 161 16.76 17.55 -5.60
N LYS A 162 17.37 16.53 -4.95
CA LYS A 162 16.72 15.74 -3.90
C LYS A 162 16.29 16.60 -2.72
N ILE A 163 17.14 17.52 -2.26
CA ILE A 163 16.86 18.31 -1.04
C ILE A 163 15.67 19.23 -1.27
N THR A 164 15.64 19.93 -2.40
CA THR A 164 14.52 20.78 -2.80
C THR A 164 13.24 19.96 -2.98
N ALA A 165 13.32 18.77 -3.59
CA ALA A 165 12.18 17.88 -3.73
C ALA A 165 11.62 17.36 -2.38
N MET A 166 12.49 16.95 -1.46
CA MET A 166 12.08 16.54 -0.10
C MET A 166 11.53 17.70 0.73
N ASN A 167 12.04 18.92 0.53
CA ASN A 167 11.43 20.12 1.14
C ASN A 167 10.01 20.36 0.60
N ARG A 168 9.77 20.15 -0.70
CA ARG A 168 8.41 20.15 -1.27
C ARG A 168 7.54 19.06 -0.68
N PHE A 169 8.07 17.84 -0.47
CA PHE A 169 7.36 16.77 0.26
C PHE A 169 6.84 17.30 1.59
N CYS A 170 7.73 17.84 2.43
CA CYS A 170 7.41 18.30 3.77
C CYS A 170 6.40 19.45 3.76
N LYS A 171 6.50 20.37 2.78
CA LYS A 171 5.53 21.46 2.58
C LYS A 171 4.15 20.92 2.21
N ASN A 172 4.08 19.99 1.26
CA ASN A 172 2.82 19.45 0.76
C ASN A 172 2.18 18.46 1.74
N PHE A 173 2.97 17.73 2.53
CA PHE A 173 2.48 16.90 3.63
C PHE A 173 1.58 17.67 4.60
N LYS A 174 1.93 18.93 4.93
CA LYS A 174 1.12 19.77 5.83
C LYS A 174 -0.29 20.04 5.30
N LYS A 175 -0.49 19.98 3.98
CA LYS A 175 -1.79 20.19 3.32
C LYS A 175 -2.71 18.96 3.40
N LEU A 176 -2.17 17.79 3.74
CA LEU A 176 -2.97 16.57 3.85
C LEU A 176 -3.90 16.64 5.07
N PRO A 177 -5.09 16.03 5.00
CA PRO A 177 -5.97 15.93 6.15
C PRO A 177 -5.37 15.00 7.21
N ASN A 178 -5.81 15.16 8.47
CA ASN A 178 -5.31 14.36 9.59
C ASN A 178 -5.59 12.85 9.43
N SER A 179 -6.67 12.49 8.72
CA SER A 179 -6.97 11.09 8.35
C SER A 179 -5.88 10.43 7.51
N VAL A 180 -5.08 11.22 6.79
CA VAL A 180 -3.93 10.75 6.02
C VAL A 180 -2.63 10.95 6.79
N LYS A 181 -2.38 12.16 7.33
CA LYS A 181 -1.10 12.49 7.99
C LYS A 181 -0.74 11.53 9.12
N SER A 182 -1.74 11.08 9.88
CA SER A 182 -1.57 10.15 11.01
C SER A 182 -1.24 8.70 10.58
N ARG A 183 -1.39 8.38 9.30
CA ARG A 183 -1.20 7.03 8.73
C ARG A 183 -0.10 6.98 7.68
N LEU A 184 0.33 8.11 7.15
CA LEU A 184 1.23 8.15 5.99
C LEU A 184 2.61 7.60 6.34
N THR A 185 3.15 6.74 5.48
CA THR A 185 4.54 6.28 5.50
C THR A 185 5.18 6.52 4.15
N ILE A 186 6.51 6.57 4.13
CA ILE A 186 7.31 6.66 2.89
C ILE A 186 8.20 5.45 2.73
N GLU A 187 8.52 5.08 1.50
CA GLU A 187 9.31 3.89 1.16
C GLU A 187 10.47 4.23 0.23
N ASN A 188 11.61 3.54 0.40
CA ASN A 188 12.77 3.69 -0.48
C ASN A 188 12.48 3.21 -1.91
N ASP A 189 13.02 3.93 -2.90
CA ASP A 189 12.74 3.71 -4.33
C ASP A 189 13.72 2.72 -4.99
N ASP A 190 13.37 2.26 -6.19
CA ASP A 190 14.05 1.21 -6.95
C ASP A 190 15.04 1.72 -8.02
N LYS A 191 15.41 3.02 -7.95
CA LYS A 191 16.38 3.64 -8.86
C LYS A 191 17.46 4.38 -8.08
N SER A 192 18.70 4.21 -8.50
CA SER A 192 19.88 4.86 -7.90
C SER A 192 19.79 6.39 -7.86
N SER A 193 19.08 7.00 -8.82
CA SER A 193 18.86 8.44 -8.86
C SER A 193 17.75 8.92 -7.92
N MET A 194 16.92 8.04 -7.37
CA MET A 194 15.80 8.34 -6.47
C MET A 194 16.22 8.23 -4.99
N TYR A 195 15.33 7.84 -4.08
CA TYR A 195 15.54 8.00 -2.64
C TYR A 195 15.85 6.67 -1.94
N SER A 196 17.03 6.58 -1.35
CA SER A 196 17.41 5.52 -0.42
C SER A 196 16.83 5.77 0.99
N VAL A 197 16.89 4.79 1.88
CA VAL A 197 16.53 5.00 3.31
C VAL A 197 17.30 6.18 3.92
N LYS A 198 18.59 6.31 3.58
CA LYS A 198 19.44 7.41 4.05
C LYS A 198 18.91 8.77 3.61
N ASP A 199 18.44 8.90 2.38
CA ASP A 199 17.80 10.12 1.89
C ASP A 199 16.50 10.40 2.65
N LEU A 200 15.64 9.38 2.81
CA LEU A 200 14.32 9.51 3.44
C LEU A 200 14.38 9.93 4.92
N MET A 201 15.50 9.68 5.60
CA MET A 201 15.72 10.21 6.96
C MET A 201 15.61 11.73 7.02
N TYR A 202 15.94 12.46 5.95
CA TYR A 202 15.76 13.91 5.89
C TYR A 202 14.29 14.32 6.06
N ILE A 203 13.37 13.58 5.44
CA ILE A 203 11.92 13.79 5.59
C ILE A 203 11.49 13.38 7.00
N HIS A 204 11.90 12.19 7.46
CA HIS A 204 11.56 11.70 8.79
C HIS A 204 11.95 12.72 9.89
N GLN A 205 13.18 13.24 9.86
CA GLN A 205 13.66 14.22 10.84
C GLN A 205 12.86 15.52 10.86
N LYS A 206 12.24 15.92 9.73
CA LYS A 206 11.45 17.15 9.64
C LYS A 206 9.99 17.00 10.04
N ILE A 207 9.38 15.85 9.76
CA ILE A 207 7.93 15.67 9.91
C ILE A 207 7.50 14.39 10.65
N GLY A 208 8.45 13.57 11.10
CA GLY A 208 8.20 12.39 11.93
C GLY A 208 7.52 11.21 11.23
N ILE A 209 7.50 11.19 9.89
CA ILE A 209 6.87 10.10 9.13
C ILE A 209 7.71 8.81 9.22
N PRO A 210 7.11 7.64 9.46
CA PRO A 210 7.84 6.36 9.43
C PRO A 210 8.27 5.98 8.01
N ILE A 211 9.39 5.29 7.94
CA ILE A 211 9.98 4.75 6.71
C ILE A 211 9.70 3.26 6.64
N VAL A 212 9.00 2.82 5.60
CA VAL A 212 8.88 1.42 5.20
C VAL A 212 10.15 1.04 4.45
N PHE A 213 10.81 -0.01 4.91
CA PHE A 213 11.96 -0.57 4.21
C PHE A 213 11.49 -1.57 3.16
N ASP A 214 11.88 -1.38 1.90
CA ASP A 214 11.75 -2.37 0.85
C ASP A 214 13.12 -2.97 0.52
N TYR A 215 13.22 -4.29 0.73
CA TYR A 215 14.44 -5.07 0.53
C TYR A 215 14.87 -5.13 -0.93
N HIS A 216 13.93 -5.20 -1.87
CA HIS A 216 14.22 -5.32 -3.29
C HIS A 216 14.67 -3.97 -3.86
N HIS A 217 13.96 -2.90 -3.52
CA HIS A 217 14.32 -1.53 -3.89
C HIS A 217 15.70 -1.13 -3.35
N HIS A 218 16.03 -1.55 -2.13
CA HIS A 218 17.33 -1.26 -1.52
C HIS A 218 18.51 -1.75 -2.36
N LYS A 219 18.37 -2.86 -3.10
CA LYS A 219 19.41 -3.37 -4.01
C LYS A 219 19.77 -2.38 -5.13
N PHE A 220 18.83 -1.51 -5.51
CA PHE A 220 19.00 -0.53 -6.59
C PHE A 220 19.29 0.88 -6.07
N CYS A 221 18.88 1.19 -4.84
CA CYS A 221 19.10 2.49 -4.20
C CYS A 221 19.49 2.31 -2.72
N ASN A 222 20.72 1.85 -2.48
CA ASN A 222 21.19 1.52 -1.12
C ASN A 222 21.66 2.73 -0.30
N GLY A 223 22.02 3.85 -0.95
CA GLY A 223 22.54 5.04 -0.28
C GLY A 223 23.88 4.82 0.45
N GLY A 224 24.63 3.77 0.06
CA GLY A 224 25.88 3.37 0.71
C GLY A 224 25.72 2.64 2.04
N LEU A 225 24.51 2.24 2.41
CA LEU A 225 24.25 1.41 3.60
C LEU A 225 24.16 -0.06 3.22
N SER A 226 24.58 -0.95 4.11
CA SER A 226 24.23 -2.37 4.01
C SER A 226 22.73 -2.58 4.28
N GLU A 227 22.18 -3.71 3.82
CA GLU A 227 20.77 -4.08 4.05
C GLU A 227 20.42 -4.04 5.55
N LYS A 228 21.29 -4.59 6.40
CA LYS A 228 21.11 -4.60 7.87
C LYS A 228 21.07 -3.20 8.47
N GLU A 229 21.97 -2.31 8.02
CA GLU A 229 22.02 -0.92 8.51
C GLU A 229 20.80 -0.13 8.05
N ALA A 230 20.43 -0.24 6.78
CA ALA A 230 19.27 0.43 6.21
C ALA A 230 17.96 -0.06 6.86
N LEU A 231 17.80 -1.36 7.06
CA LEU A 231 16.64 -1.92 7.76
C LEU A 231 16.54 -1.37 9.19
N LYS A 232 17.63 -1.44 9.97
CA LYS A 232 17.63 -0.92 11.35
C LYS A 232 17.33 0.58 11.41
N LEU A 233 17.87 1.34 10.45
CA LEU A 233 17.61 2.77 10.35
C LEU A 233 16.14 3.05 10.04
N ALA A 234 15.54 2.37 9.06
CA ALA A 234 14.13 2.51 8.76
C ALA A 234 13.25 2.11 9.94
N VAL A 235 13.54 0.98 10.60
CA VAL A 235 12.81 0.50 11.78
C VAL A 235 12.86 1.50 12.94
N SER A 236 13.98 2.21 13.13
CA SER A 236 14.11 3.23 14.17
C SER A 236 13.13 4.41 14.03
N THR A 237 12.53 4.58 12.85
CA THR A 237 11.56 5.67 12.57
C THR A 237 10.13 5.35 12.99
N TRP A 238 9.84 4.10 13.36
CA TRP A 238 8.50 3.67 13.73
C TRP A 238 8.19 3.96 15.20
N PRO A 239 6.92 4.24 15.55
CA PRO A 239 6.50 4.34 16.95
C PRO A 239 6.80 3.04 17.71
N LYS A 240 7.33 3.16 18.94
CA LYS A 240 7.80 2.00 19.74
C LYS A 240 6.75 0.90 19.96
N ASN A 241 5.46 1.26 19.97
CA ASN A 241 4.34 0.35 20.21
C ASN A 241 3.68 -0.16 18.92
N ILE A 242 4.29 0.09 17.75
CA ILE A 242 3.78 -0.36 16.45
C ILE A 242 4.88 -1.18 15.78
N THR A 243 4.63 -2.47 15.56
CA THR A 243 5.52 -3.32 14.80
C THR A 243 5.78 -2.70 13.41
N PRO A 244 7.03 -2.47 13.00
CA PRO A 244 7.35 -1.94 11.68
C PRO A 244 6.87 -2.84 10.56
N ILE A 245 6.49 -2.23 9.44
CA ILE A 245 6.23 -2.95 8.20
C ILE A 245 7.42 -2.81 7.27
N VAL A 246 7.80 -3.92 6.66
CA VAL A 246 8.75 -3.99 5.55
C VAL A 246 8.08 -4.60 4.32
N HIS A 247 8.59 -4.27 3.15
CA HIS A 247 8.17 -4.86 1.88
C HIS A 247 9.26 -5.78 1.35
N TYR A 248 8.85 -6.92 0.79
CA TYR A 248 9.77 -7.89 0.22
C TYR A 248 9.24 -8.42 -1.11
N SER A 249 10.12 -8.42 -2.10
CA SER A 249 9.93 -9.05 -3.40
C SER A 249 11.26 -9.63 -3.89
N GLU A 250 11.17 -10.48 -4.91
CA GLU A 250 12.34 -11.04 -5.59
C GLU A 250 12.31 -10.64 -7.07
N SER A 251 13.48 -10.61 -7.71
CA SER A 251 13.58 -10.26 -9.12
C SER A 251 13.07 -11.38 -10.00
N LYS A 252 12.13 -11.05 -10.88
CA LYS A 252 11.70 -11.91 -11.97
C LYS A 252 12.84 -12.28 -12.92
N SER A 253 13.74 -11.33 -13.21
CA SER A 253 14.88 -11.58 -14.10
C SER A 253 15.82 -12.64 -13.55
N ILE A 254 16.01 -12.67 -12.23
CA ILE A 254 16.85 -13.67 -11.54
C ILE A 254 16.14 -15.02 -11.49
N HIS A 255 14.83 -15.02 -11.18
CA HIS A 255 14.03 -16.25 -11.16
C HIS A 255 14.01 -16.97 -12.50
N GLU A 256 13.83 -16.23 -13.59
CA GLU A 256 13.71 -16.78 -14.93
C GLU A 256 15.04 -16.85 -15.68
N LEU A 257 16.16 -16.46 -15.04
CA LEU A 257 17.49 -16.36 -15.68
C LEU A 257 17.43 -15.57 -17.00
N ASN A 258 16.65 -14.50 -17.02
CA ASN A 258 16.32 -13.74 -18.23
C ASN A 258 16.66 -12.26 -18.06
N GLU A 259 17.82 -11.86 -18.60
CA GLU A 259 18.34 -10.50 -18.53
C GLU A 259 17.54 -9.47 -19.35
N CYS A 260 16.68 -9.91 -20.27
CA CYS A 260 15.78 -9.03 -21.00
C CYS A 260 14.65 -8.48 -20.11
N ILE A 261 14.39 -9.13 -18.97
CA ILE A 261 13.42 -8.66 -17.98
C ILE A 261 14.11 -7.64 -17.09
N LYS A 262 13.45 -6.49 -16.86
CA LYS A 262 13.96 -5.46 -15.95
C LYS A 262 14.22 -6.06 -14.58
N PRO A 263 15.39 -5.83 -13.96
CA PRO A 263 15.72 -6.43 -12.67
C PRO A 263 14.82 -5.97 -11.52
N GLN A 264 14.13 -4.82 -11.68
CA GLN A 264 13.12 -4.35 -10.73
C GLN A 264 11.80 -5.12 -10.81
N ALA A 265 11.53 -5.86 -11.89
CA ALA A 265 10.26 -6.56 -12.05
C ALA A 265 10.11 -7.65 -10.97
N HIS A 266 8.98 -7.64 -10.27
CA HIS A 266 8.70 -8.64 -9.23
C HIS A 266 8.40 -10.00 -9.84
N SER A 267 8.96 -11.04 -9.22
CA SER A 267 8.70 -12.45 -9.51
C SER A 267 7.25 -12.85 -9.16
N ASP A 268 6.85 -14.02 -9.66
CA ASP A 268 5.53 -14.58 -9.36
C ASP A 268 5.47 -15.11 -7.92
N PHE A 269 6.54 -15.76 -7.45
CA PHE A 269 6.69 -16.32 -6.11
C PHE A 269 7.95 -15.77 -5.42
N ILE A 270 8.03 -15.91 -4.11
CA ILE A 270 9.29 -15.78 -3.36
C ILE A 270 9.84 -17.17 -3.03
N ASN A 271 11.16 -17.30 -3.01
CA ASN A 271 11.80 -18.57 -2.67
C ASN A 271 12.10 -18.69 -1.17
N LYS A 272 12.15 -17.56 -0.47
CA LYS A 272 12.43 -17.50 0.97
C LYS A 272 11.86 -16.24 1.62
N LEU A 273 11.79 -16.25 2.95
CA LEU A 273 11.57 -15.03 3.72
C LEU A 273 12.85 -14.18 3.82
N PRO A 274 12.74 -12.85 3.93
CA PRO A 274 13.89 -11.98 4.12
C PRO A 274 14.56 -12.23 5.48
N ASN A 275 15.85 -11.88 5.57
CA ASN A 275 16.54 -11.84 6.85
C ASN A 275 16.04 -10.65 7.67
N THR A 276 15.43 -10.92 8.83
CA THR A 276 14.93 -9.87 9.74
C THR A 276 16.03 -9.29 10.62
N TYR A 277 17.22 -9.90 10.63
CA TYR A 277 18.34 -9.54 11.49
C TYR A 277 17.98 -9.48 12.98
N GLY A 278 17.05 -10.35 13.42
CA GLY A 278 16.55 -10.44 14.79
C GLY A 278 15.53 -9.36 15.16
N LEU A 279 15.01 -8.60 14.21
CA LEU A 279 13.97 -7.59 14.44
C LEU A 279 12.56 -8.20 14.34
N GLU A 280 11.65 -7.70 15.16
CA GLU A 280 10.21 -8.02 15.05
C GLU A 280 9.55 -7.16 13.98
N LEU A 281 9.11 -7.80 12.88
CA LEU A 281 8.58 -7.13 11.69
C LEU A 281 7.28 -7.77 11.22
N ASP A 282 6.45 -6.97 10.55
CA ASP A 282 5.40 -7.46 9.65
C ASP A 282 5.87 -7.31 8.20
N ILE A 283 5.72 -8.34 7.38
CA ILE A 283 6.32 -8.42 6.04
C ILE A 283 5.21 -8.45 5.00
N MET A 284 5.15 -7.43 4.15
CA MET A 284 4.28 -7.39 2.97
C MET A 284 5.03 -8.01 1.80
N ILE A 285 4.53 -9.13 1.28
CA ILE A 285 5.09 -9.80 0.11
C ILE A 285 4.47 -9.22 -1.15
N GLU A 286 5.33 -8.69 -2.02
CA GLU A 286 4.95 -8.04 -3.27
C GLU A 286 5.20 -8.93 -4.50
N ALA A 287 4.68 -10.16 -4.48
CA ALA A 287 4.80 -11.09 -5.60
C ALA A 287 3.55 -11.08 -6.51
N LYS A 288 3.65 -11.57 -7.75
CA LYS A 288 2.50 -11.61 -8.68
C LYS A 288 1.47 -12.68 -8.31
N ALA A 289 1.88 -13.82 -7.75
CA ALA A 289 1.00 -14.91 -7.34
C ALA A 289 0.26 -14.65 -6.00
N LYS A 290 0.48 -13.48 -5.38
CA LYS A 290 -0.29 -12.99 -4.23
C LYS A 290 -0.26 -13.94 -3.03
N GLU A 291 -1.42 -14.35 -2.53
CA GLU A 291 -1.54 -15.23 -1.38
C GLU A 291 -0.82 -16.57 -1.61
N LEU A 292 -0.79 -17.07 -2.85
CA LEU A 292 -0.11 -18.33 -3.20
C LEU A 292 1.40 -18.24 -2.94
N SER A 293 1.99 -17.05 -2.99
CA SER A 293 3.40 -16.81 -2.68
C SER A 293 3.72 -16.92 -1.18
N ILE A 294 2.72 -16.76 -0.31
CA ILE A 294 2.94 -16.73 1.14
C ILE A 294 2.44 -17.99 1.86
N LEU A 295 1.47 -18.71 1.28
CA LEU A 295 0.88 -19.92 1.89
C LEU A 295 1.93 -20.96 2.35
N PRO A 296 2.97 -21.30 1.55
CA PRO A 296 3.97 -22.29 1.99
C PRO A 296 4.75 -21.88 3.26
N PHE A 297 4.86 -20.57 3.51
CA PHE A 297 5.57 -20.02 4.67
C PHE A 297 4.68 -19.87 5.92
N LEU A 298 3.38 -20.10 5.78
CA LEU A 298 2.39 -20.07 6.86
C LEU A 298 2.03 -21.47 7.35
N GLU A 299 2.14 -22.48 6.50
CA GLU A 299 1.95 -23.90 6.84
C GLU A 299 3.13 -24.48 7.64
N SER A 300 4.30 -23.86 7.51
CA SER A 300 5.55 -24.25 8.18
C SER A 300 5.76 -23.60 9.55
N GLN A 301 4.77 -22.84 10.06
CA GLN A 301 4.74 -22.20 11.39
C GLN A 301 3.70 -22.83 12.30
#